data_AF-A0A6C0HM88-F1
#
_entry.id   AF-A0A6C0HM88-F1
#
_cell.length_a   1.000
_cell.length_b   1.000
_cell.length_c   1.000
_cell.angle_alpha   90.00
_cell.angle_beta   90.00
_cell.angle_gamma   90.00
#
_symmetry.space_group_name_H-M   'P 1'
#
loop_
_entity.id
_entity.type
_entity.pdbx_description
1 polymer ?
#
loop_
_entity_poly.entity_id
_entity_poly.type
_entity_poly.pdbx_seq_one_letter_code
_entity_poly.pdbx_strand_id
1 'polypeptide(L)'
;MKNLICKKGVYYLSDDKGTVNGTSKKITDNNVANTDNIPNKRFKSSIVIYGRYTCPYCIALVELLKTKPALDKRTVFVEVDMADEPLFKKTKLLKLLKTDIANHTTVPIVFDKGKFVGGSSDAKIYFELE
;
A
#
# COMPACT_ATOMS: atom_id res chain seq x y z
N MET A 1 -10.28 -4.09 4.17
CA MET A 1 -9.09 -3.37 3.68
C MET A 1 -9.27 -1.87 3.83
N LYS A 2 -8.22 -1.14 4.16
CA LYS A 2 -8.21 0.34 4.14
C LYS A 2 -7.42 0.85 2.94
N ASN A 3 -7.88 1.93 2.33
CA ASN A 3 -7.14 2.66 1.30
C ASN A 3 -6.43 3.84 1.96
N LEU A 4 -5.13 3.95 1.75
CA LEU A 4 -4.35 5.08 2.20
C LEU A 4 -4.39 6.18 1.14
N ILE A 5 -4.94 7.31 1.52
CA ILE A 5 -4.97 8.52 0.70
C ILE A 5 -4.02 9.52 1.34
N CYS A 6 -3.17 10.16 0.55
CA CYS A 6 -2.37 11.28 1.02
C CYS A 6 -2.88 12.56 0.37
N LYS A 7 -3.20 13.57 1.18
CA LYS A 7 -3.66 14.89 0.73
C LYS A 7 -2.86 15.96 1.42
N LYS A 8 -2.22 16.84 0.66
CA LYS A 8 -1.37 17.93 1.18
C LYS A 8 -0.34 17.39 2.19
N GLY A 9 0.25 16.24 1.90
CA GLY A 9 1.22 15.57 2.77
C GLY A 9 0.64 14.93 4.03
N VAL A 10 -0.69 14.86 4.19
CA VAL A 10 -1.35 14.22 5.34
C VAL A 10 -1.99 12.90 4.94
N TYR A 11 -1.76 11.85 5.71
CA TYR A 11 -2.39 10.54 5.52
C TYR A 11 -3.83 10.45 6.05
N TYR A 12 -4.67 9.77 5.28
CA TYR A 12 -6.05 9.43 5.60
C TYR A 12 -6.29 7.95 5.30
N LEU A 13 -7.03 7.26 6.17
CA LEU A 13 -7.53 5.92 5.90
C LEU A 13 -8.99 6.00 5.47
N SER A 14 -9.29 5.43 4.32
CA SER A 14 -10.65 5.32 3.76
C SER A 14 -11.07 3.85 3.69
N ASP A 15 -12.32 3.58 4.08
CA ASP A 15 -12.98 2.30 3.79
C ASP A 15 -13.50 2.25 2.34
N ASP A 16 -13.74 3.42 1.75
CA ASP A 16 -14.25 3.55 0.38
C ASP A 16 -13.12 3.48 -0.64
N LYS A 17 -13.35 2.74 -1.74
CA LYS A 17 -12.45 2.69 -2.90
C LYS A 17 -12.40 4.06 -3.57
N GLY A 18 -11.24 4.71 -3.58
CA GLY A 18 -10.93 5.78 -4.53
C GLY A 18 -11.71 7.10 -4.41
N THR A 19 -12.58 7.30 -3.42
CA THR A 19 -13.21 8.60 -3.22
C THR A 19 -12.40 9.43 -2.25
N VAL A 20 -11.73 10.45 -2.80
CA VAL A 20 -11.15 11.55 -2.03
C VAL A 20 -12.16 12.20 -1.07
N ASN A 21 -13.47 11.99 -1.25
CA ASN A 21 -14.56 12.51 -0.40
C ASN A 21 -15.34 11.42 0.36
N GLY A 22 -14.86 10.18 0.40
CA GLY A 22 -15.43 9.12 1.25
C GLY A 22 -15.20 9.39 2.74
N THR A 23 -15.81 8.58 3.60
CA THR A 23 -15.70 8.73 5.05
C THR A 23 -14.28 8.36 5.48
N SER A 24 -13.38 9.34 5.44
CA SER A 24 -11.96 9.14 5.65
C SER A 24 -11.56 9.63 7.03
N LYS A 25 -10.88 8.76 7.79
CA LYS A 25 -10.35 9.14 9.11
C LYS A 25 -8.95 9.68 8.92
N LYS A 26 -8.76 10.96 9.24
CA LYS A 26 -7.43 11.56 9.37
C LYS A 26 -6.64 10.74 10.39
N ILE A 27 -5.43 10.31 10.02
CA ILE A 27 -4.50 9.74 11.00
C ILE A 27 -4.06 10.92 11.87
N THR A 28 -4.01 10.79 13.19
CA THR A 28 -3.74 11.91 14.12
C THR A 28 -2.29 12.00 14.59
N ASP A 29 -1.50 10.92 14.53
CA ASP A 29 -0.10 10.89 15.00
C ASP A 29 0.92 10.75 13.87
N ASN A 30 1.84 11.72 13.77
CA ASN A 30 2.94 11.76 12.78
C ASN A 30 2.45 11.55 11.34
N ASN A 31 1.53 12.41 10.91
CA ASN A 31 0.75 12.21 9.68
C ASN A 31 1.39 12.79 8.44
N VAL A 32 2.60 13.35 8.57
CA VAL A 32 3.31 13.98 7.47
C VAL A 32 3.99 12.88 6.66
N ALA A 33 3.58 12.76 5.41
CA ALA A 33 4.19 11.90 4.42
C ALA A 33 5.59 12.41 4.08
N ASN A 34 6.61 11.68 4.50
CA ASN A 34 8.01 11.97 4.19
C ASN A 34 8.78 10.66 3.93
N THR A 35 10.06 10.78 3.57
CA THR A 35 10.91 9.63 3.21
C THR A 35 11.17 8.67 4.37
N ASP A 36 11.13 9.17 5.60
CA ASP A 36 11.35 8.38 6.82
C ASP A 36 10.05 7.75 7.35
N ASN A 37 8.91 8.27 6.90
CA ASN A 37 7.56 7.88 7.33
C ASN A 37 6.71 7.33 6.17
N ILE A 38 7.33 6.52 5.31
CA ILE A 38 6.61 5.84 4.23
C ILE A 38 5.70 4.70 4.77
N PRO A 39 4.59 4.37 4.09
CA PRO A 39 3.57 3.47 4.61
C PRO A 39 4.07 2.11 5.12
N ASN A 40 4.98 1.44 4.40
CA ASN A 40 5.57 0.16 4.83
C ASN A 40 6.38 0.27 6.14
N LYS A 41 6.98 1.43 6.44
CA LYS A 41 7.68 1.67 7.71
C LYS A 41 6.74 2.11 8.85
N ARG A 42 5.65 2.80 8.51
CA ARG A 42 4.65 3.31 9.45
C ARG A 42 3.69 2.24 9.96
N PHE A 43 3.20 1.38 9.07
CA PHE A 43 2.21 0.36 9.38
C PHE A 43 2.87 -1.00 9.62
N LYS A 44 3.73 -1.08 10.66
CA LYS A 44 4.57 -2.26 10.98
C LYS A 44 3.82 -3.54 11.35
N SER A 45 2.51 -3.49 11.52
CA SER A 45 1.66 -4.66 11.78
C SER A 45 0.71 -4.97 10.62
N SER A 46 0.79 -4.20 9.53
CA SER A 46 -0.12 -4.26 8.39
C SER A 46 0.53 -4.92 7.18
N ILE A 47 -0.31 -5.36 6.26
CA ILE A 47 0.07 -5.63 4.88
C ILE A 47 -0.01 -4.30 4.15
N VAL A 48 1.06 -3.87 3.50
CA VAL A 48 1.09 -2.63 2.70
C VAL A 48 1.28 -3.01 1.24
N ILE A 49 0.36 -2.56 0.40
CA ILE A 49 0.38 -2.82 -1.04
C ILE A 49 0.49 -1.49 -1.77
N TYR A 50 1.60 -1.26 -2.45
CA TYR A 50 1.68 -0.18 -3.43
C TYR A 50 1.21 -0.72 -4.78
N GLY A 51 0.12 -0.17 -5.30
CA GLY A 51 -0.53 -0.71 -6.48
C GLY A 51 -1.36 0.32 -7.25
N ARG A 52 -2.03 -0.16 -8.30
CA ARG A 52 -3.00 0.63 -9.08
C ARG A 52 -4.31 -0.13 -9.10
N TYR A 53 -5.45 0.54 -8.93
CA TYR A 53 -6.75 -0.13 -9.00
C TYR A 53 -7.08 -0.68 -10.39
N THR A 54 -6.39 -0.20 -11.43
CA THR A 54 -6.52 -0.66 -12.82
C THR A 54 -5.57 -1.80 -13.18
N CYS A 55 -4.64 -2.16 -12.29
CA CYS A 55 -3.66 -3.21 -12.58
C CYS A 55 -4.25 -4.60 -12.25
N PRO A 56 -4.35 -5.54 -13.21
CA PRO A 56 -4.96 -6.85 -12.99
C PRO A 56 -4.25 -7.67 -11.89
N TYR A 57 -2.92 -7.56 -11.80
CA TYR A 57 -2.14 -8.23 -10.75
C TYR A 57 -2.38 -7.67 -9.34
N CYS A 58 -2.69 -6.37 -9.24
CA CYS A 58 -3.07 -5.74 -7.98
C CYS A 58 -4.49 -6.16 -7.58
N ILE A 59 -5.42 -6.17 -8.54
CA ILE A 59 -6.81 -6.61 -8.32
C ILE A 59 -6.84 -8.04 -7.80
N ALA A 60 -6.18 -8.96 -8.50
CA ALA A 60 -6.18 -10.38 -8.12
C ALA A 60 -5.58 -10.62 -6.72
N LEU A 61 -4.54 -9.88 -6.34
CA LEU A 61 -3.98 -9.97 -4.98
C LEU A 61 -4.95 -9.43 -3.93
N VAL A 62 -5.59 -8.29 -4.20
CA VAL A 62 -6.58 -7.70 -3.30
C VAL A 62 -7.79 -8.62 -3.13
N GLU A 63 -8.24 -9.28 -4.20
CA GLU A 63 -9.32 -10.27 -4.15
C GLU A 63 -8.94 -11.49 -3.31
N LEU A 64 -7.72 -12.02 -3.48
CA LEU A 64 -7.21 -13.09 -2.61
C LEU A 64 -7.22 -12.67 -1.13
N LEU A 65 -6.76 -11.47 -0.79
CA LEU A 65 -6.73 -11.03 0.61
C LEU A 65 -8.13 -10.86 1.19
N LYS A 66 -9.11 -10.47 0.37
CA LYS A 66 -10.52 -10.35 0.79
C LYS A 66 -11.17 -11.68 1.15
N THR A 67 -10.71 -12.79 0.59
CA THR A 67 -11.19 -14.12 1.00
C THR A 67 -10.67 -14.53 2.39
N LYS A 68 -9.70 -13.78 2.94
CA LYS A 68 -9.10 -14.00 4.26
C LYS A 68 -9.35 -12.81 5.21
N PRO A 69 -10.44 -12.79 5.99
CA PRO A 69 -10.86 -11.63 6.77
C PRO A 69 -9.80 -11.05 7.72
N ALA A 70 -8.95 -11.90 8.31
CA ALA A 70 -7.86 -11.45 9.18
C ALA A 70 -6.79 -10.65 8.41
N LEU A 71 -6.49 -11.07 7.17
CA LEU A 71 -5.54 -10.37 6.29
C LEU A 71 -6.16 -9.10 5.70
N ASP A 72 -7.41 -9.18 5.25
CA ASP A 72 -8.14 -8.03 4.70
C ASP A 72 -8.22 -6.87 5.70
N LYS A 73 -8.51 -7.16 6.98
CA LYS A 73 -8.59 -6.15 8.05
C LYS A 73 -7.27 -5.42 8.29
N ARG A 74 -6.13 -6.08 8.11
CA ARG A 74 -4.79 -5.49 8.31
C ARG A 74 -4.17 -4.97 7.02
N THR A 75 -4.87 -5.01 5.89
CA THR A 75 -4.33 -4.54 4.60
C THR A 75 -4.57 -3.05 4.39
N VAL A 76 -3.50 -2.36 4.00
CA VAL A 76 -3.43 -0.96 3.61
C VAL A 76 -3.01 -0.90 2.14
N PHE A 77 -3.92 -0.44 1.27
CA PHE A 77 -3.63 -0.24 -0.15
C PHE A 77 -3.22 1.21 -0.41
N VAL A 78 -2.08 1.41 -1.06
CA VAL A 78 -1.53 2.71 -1.43
C VAL A 78 -1.59 2.80 -2.96
N GLU A 79 -2.43 3.69 -3.48
CA GLU A 79 -2.49 3.92 -4.91
C GLU A 79 -1.28 4.73 -5.39
N VAL A 80 -0.55 4.19 -6.36
CA VAL A 80 0.58 4.87 -6.99
C VAL A 80 0.15 5.68 -8.20
N ASP A 81 0.93 6.71 -8.54
CA ASP A 81 0.71 7.59 -9.69
C ASP A 81 -0.58 8.43 -9.65
N MET A 82 -1.19 8.60 -8.46
CA MET A 82 -2.27 9.57 -8.26
C MET A 82 -1.73 10.99 -8.45
N ALA A 83 -2.43 11.81 -9.24
CA ALA A 83 -1.93 13.10 -9.76
C ALA A 83 -1.46 14.08 -8.67
N ASP A 84 -2.14 14.08 -7.52
CA ASP A 84 -1.95 15.07 -6.46
C ASP A 84 -0.91 14.68 -5.39
N GLU A 85 -0.35 13.47 -5.46
CA GLU A 85 0.61 12.98 -4.45
C GLU A 85 1.98 12.62 -5.05
N PRO A 86 2.96 13.55 -5.01
CA PRO A 86 4.26 13.32 -5.62
C PRO A 86 5.08 12.23 -4.92
N LEU A 87 4.81 11.92 -3.64
CA LEU A 87 5.54 10.87 -2.91
C LEU A 87 5.30 9.47 -3.48
N PHE A 88 4.08 9.20 -3.96
CA PHE A 88 3.66 7.89 -4.47
C PHE A 88 3.69 7.78 -5.99
N LYS A 89 4.36 8.70 -6.68
CA LYS A 89 4.76 8.45 -8.07
C LYS A 89 5.72 7.26 -8.12
N LYS A 90 5.46 6.31 -9.01
CA LYS A 90 6.19 5.04 -9.09
C LYS A 90 7.70 5.26 -9.17
N THR A 91 8.16 6.19 -10.00
CA THR A 91 9.60 6.49 -10.17
C THR A 91 10.27 6.97 -8.89
N LYS A 92 9.57 7.77 -8.07
CA LYS A 92 10.06 8.24 -6.78
C LYS A 92 10.01 7.13 -5.75
N LEU A 93 8.92 6.37 -5.71
CA LEU A 93 8.74 5.24 -4.81
C LEU A 93 9.85 4.18 -5.00
N LEU A 94 10.17 3.81 -6.24
CA LEU A 94 11.25 2.85 -6.53
C LEU A 94 12.63 3.35 -6.06
N LYS A 95 12.90 4.66 -6.15
CA LYS A 95 14.14 5.25 -5.62
C LYS A 95 14.18 5.18 -4.09
N LEU A 96 13.06 5.51 -3.44
CA LEU A 96 12.94 5.48 -1.97
C LEU A 96 13.07 4.08 -1.39
N LEU A 97 12.51 3.09 -2.09
CA LEU A 97 12.45 1.71 -1.65
C LEU A 97 13.61 0.85 -2.17
N LYS A 98 14.60 1.43 -2.89
CA LYS A 98 15.62 0.67 -3.63
C LYS A 98 16.33 -0.40 -2.79
N THR A 99 16.65 -0.08 -1.54
CA THR A 99 17.30 -1.01 -0.60
C THR A 99 16.37 -2.09 -0.06
N ASP A 100 15.07 -1.82 -0.07
CA ASP A 100 14.07 -2.62 0.61
C ASP A 100 13.43 -3.65 -0.33
N ILE A 101 13.47 -3.43 -1.67
CA ILE A 101 12.66 -4.19 -2.65
C ILE A 101 13.46 -5.11 -3.58
N ALA A 102 14.73 -5.42 -3.27
CA ALA A 102 15.52 -6.41 -4.00
C ALA A 102 15.47 -6.28 -5.55
N ASN A 103 15.57 -5.05 -6.07
CA ASN A 103 15.45 -4.71 -7.50
C ASN A 103 14.06 -4.92 -8.15
N HIS A 104 13.01 -5.13 -7.36
CA HIS A 104 11.64 -5.18 -7.87
C HIS A 104 11.21 -3.82 -8.43
N THR A 105 10.58 -3.82 -9.61
CA THR A 105 10.24 -2.58 -10.34
C THR A 105 8.78 -2.48 -10.76
N THR A 106 7.98 -3.52 -10.49
CA THR A 106 6.59 -3.60 -10.94
C THR A 106 5.62 -3.45 -9.77
N VAL A 107 4.36 -3.16 -10.06
CA VAL A 107 3.29 -3.22 -9.06
C VAL A 107 2.52 -4.55 -9.22
N PRO A 108 1.97 -5.12 -8.14
CA PRO A 108 2.03 -4.63 -6.76
C PRO A 108 3.44 -4.75 -6.16
N ILE A 109 3.79 -3.82 -5.27
CA ILE A 109 4.95 -3.93 -4.36
C ILE A 109 4.38 -4.20 -2.99
N VAL A 110 4.68 -5.37 -2.42
CA VAL A 110 4.00 -5.88 -1.23
C VAL A 110 4.97 -5.94 -0.05
N PHE A 111 4.51 -5.43 1.09
CA PHE A 111 5.18 -5.58 2.37
C PHE A 111 4.23 -6.23 3.38
N ASP A 112 4.77 -7.09 4.24
CA ASP A 112 4.09 -7.60 5.42
C ASP A 112 4.89 -7.27 6.67
N LYS A 113 4.27 -6.62 7.64
CA LYS A 113 4.92 -6.17 8.89
C LYS A 113 6.20 -5.36 8.63
N GLY A 114 6.18 -4.55 7.56
CA GLY A 114 7.31 -3.75 7.09
C GLY A 114 8.42 -4.50 6.37
N LYS A 115 8.33 -5.83 6.22
CA LYS A 115 9.28 -6.64 5.44
C LYS A 115 8.77 -6.79 4.02
N PHE A 116 9.68 -6.70 3.04
CA PHE A 116 9.33 -6.88 1.64
C PHE A 116 8.96 -8.35 1.37
N VAL A 117 7.82 -8.55 0.70
CA VAL A 117 7.30 -9.87 0.32
C VAL A 117 7.57 -10.15 -1.16
N GLY A 118 7.40 -9.14 -2.02
CA GLY A 118 7.58 -9.31 -3.46
C GLY A 118 6.49 -8.67 -4.30
N GLY A 119 6.28 -9.25 -5.49
CA GLY A 119 5.21 -8.91 -6.42
C GLY A 119 3.93 -9.70 -6.18
N SER A 120 3.07 -9.77 -7.21
CA SER A 120 1.79 -10.50 -7.12
C SER A 120 1.99 -11.99 -6.89
N SER A 121 2.89 -12.64 -7.66
CA SER A 121 3.13 -14.09 -7.54
C SER A 121 3.71 -14.46 -6.18
N ASP A 122 4.72 -13.73 -5.71
CA ASP A 122 5.36 -13.97 -4.41
C ASP A 122 4.35 -13.79 -3.27
N ALA A 123 3.56 -12.72 -3.32
CA ALA A 123 2.56 -12.44 -2.29
C ALA A 123 1.44 -13.48 -2.26
N LYS A 124 0.99 -13.99 -3.42
CA LYS A 124 -0.02 -15.06 -3.46
C LYS A 124 0.49 -16.32 -2.75
N ILE A 125 1.70 -16.77 -3.08
CA ILE A 125 2.33 -17.92 -2.41
C ILE A 125 2.45 -17.66 -0.90
N TYR A 126 2.95 -16.48 -0.53
CA TYR A 126 3.15 -16.11 0.86
C TYR A 126 1.85 -16.13 1.69
N PHE A 127 0.76 -15.57 1.16
CA PHE A 127 -0.52 -15.47 1.88
C PHE A 127 -1.49 -16.64 1.63
N GLU A 128 -1.15 -17.60 0.75
CA GLU A 128 -1.88 -18.86 0.65
C GLU A 128 -1.57 -19.82 1.80
N LEU A 129 -0.41 -19.65 2.44
CA LEU A 129 0.07 -20.48 3.56
C LEU A 129 -0.31 -19.93 4.96
N GLU A 130 -0.85 -18.70 5.04
CA GLU A 130 -1.43 -18.10 6.27
C GLU A 130 -2.95 -18.36 6.36
#